data_AF-A0A172ZN23-F1
#
_entry.id   AF-A0A172ZN23-F1
#
_cell.length_a   1.000
_cell.length_b   1.000
_cell.length_c   1.000
_cell.angle_alpha   90.00
_cell.angle_beta   90.00
_cell.angle_gamma   90.00
#
_symmetry.space_group_name_H-M   'P 1'
#
loop_
_entity.id
_entity.type
_entity.pdbx_description
1 polymer ?
#
loop_
_entity_poly.entity_id
_entity_poly.type
_entity_poly.pdbx_seq_one_letter_code
_entity_poly.pdbx_strand_id
1 'polypeptide(L)'
;MRDMHIGEKNYSYHLVHKEFNVVHKEDALVIFEETHEYGEQIFIAYFEKENHDWKWRQTRGARWDSPIKWSSMNQVPFIYSGTISDPSIAQIYVGDEQAAIIEVEEGKRFWYAISPVRDAKVNVLKEDGNPRSIEES
;
A
#
# COMPACT_ATOMS: atom_id res chain seq x y z
N MET A 1 -1.45 7.77 -17.36
CA MET A 1 -2.21 8.48 -16.31
C MET A 1 -3.41 9.29 -16.84
N ARG A 2 -3.55 9.58 -18.14
CA ARG A 2 -4.70 10.37 -18.67
C ARG A 2 -5.97 9.55 -18.95
N ASP A 3 -5.90 8.22 -18.98
CA ASP A 3 -7.02 7.39 -19.47
C ASP A 3 -7.92 6.80 -18.38
N MET A 4 -7.64 7.03 -17.09
CA MET A 4 -8.41 6.41 -16.00
C MET A 4 -9.75 7.10 -15.70
N HIS A 5 -9.93 8.38 -16.05
CA HIS A 5 -11.13 9.17 -15.66
C HIS A 5 -11.64 10.09 -16.78
N ILE A 6 -11.62 9.65 -18.05
CA ILE A 6 -12.21 10.45 -19.14
C ILE A 6 -13.71 10.63 -18.87
N GLY A 7 -14.09 11.81 -18.36
CA GLY A 7 -15.49 12.22 -18.14
C GLY A 7 -15.85 12.59 -16.69
N GLU A 8 -15.01 12.28 -15.70
CA GLU A 8 -15.28 12.63 -14.31
C GLU A 8 -14.80 14.06 -14.00
N LYS A 9 -15.65 14.85 -13.33
CA LYS A 9 -15.39 16.29 -13.16
C LYS A 9 -14.68 16.68 -11.86
N ASN A 10 -14.59 15.77 -10.89
CA ASN A 10 -14.12 16.06 -9.53
C ASN A 10 -13.24 14.94 -8.95
N TYR A 11 -12.12 14.62 -9.60
CA TYR A 11 -11.09 13.75 -9.03
C TYR A 11 -9.81 14.54 -8.77
N SER A 12 -9.15 14.29 -7.64
CA SER A 12 -7.82 14.82 -7.34
C SER A 12 -6.90 13.71 -6.87
N TYR A 13 -5.63 13.83 -7.25
CA TYR A 13 -4.58 12.93 -6.80
C TYR A 13 -3.57 13.65 -5.91
N HIS A 14 -3.18 13.00 -4.83
CA HIS A 14 -2.12 13.48 -3.95
C HIS A 14 -1.03 12.42 -3.81
N LEU A 15 0.21 12.78 -4.15
CA LEU A 15 1.35 11.89 -3.96
C LEU A 15 1.73 11.87 -2.47
N VAL A 16 1.62 10.70 -1.85
CA VAL A 16 1.97 10.48 -0.44
C VAL A 16 3.42 10.04 -0.31
N HIS A 17 3.83 9.04 -1.08
CA HIS A 17 5.15 8.44 -0.98
C HIS A 17 5.66 7.95 -2.33
N LYS A 18 6.98 7.94 -2.50
CA LYS A 18 7.64 7.29 -3.63
C LYS A 18 9.00 6.74 -3.21
N GLU A 19 9.33 5.58 -3.74
CA GLU A 19 10.61 4.91 -3.53
C GLU A 19 11.10 4.32 -4.87
N PHE A 20 12.42 4.29 -5.08
CA PHE A 20 13.05 3.75 -6.28
C PHE A 20 14.03 2.64 -5.91
N ASN A 21 14.17 1.65 -6.79
CA ASN A 21 15.05 0.49 -6.59
C ASN A 21 14.67 -0.33 -5.34
N VAL A 22 13.38 -0.57 -5.16
CA VAL A 22 12.76 -1.22 -4.00
C VAL A 22 13.01 -2.74 -4.03
N VAL A 23 12.87 -3.38 -5.20
CA VAL A 23 13.08 -4.82 -5.38
C VAL A 23 14.24 -5.08 -6.33
N HIS A 24 14.27 -4.34 -7.44
CA HIS A 24 15.25 -4.45 -8.51
C HIS A 24 15.76 -3.07 -8.90
N LYS A 25 16.92 -3.03 -9.56
CA LYS A 25 17.39 -1.79 -10.16
C LYS A 25 16.37 -1.30 -11.19
N GLU A 26 16.07 0.00 -11.16
CA GLU A 26 15.13 0.67 -12.08
C GLU A 26 13.65 0.27 -11.92
N ASP A 27 13.24 -0.12 -10.71
CA ASP A 27 11.83 -0.15 -10.33
C ASP A 27 11.44 1.09 -9.50
N ALA A 28 10.15 1.24 -9.26
CA ALA A 28 9.61 2.24 -8.35
C ALA A 28 8.32 1.78 -7.69
N LEU A 29 8.11 2.24 -6.47
CA LEU A 29 6.88 2.09 -5.72
C LEU A 29 6.32 3.48 -5.43
N VAL A 30 5.03 3.68 -5.67
CA VAL A 30 4.36 4.97 -5.51
C VAL A 30 3.10 4.77 -4.70
N ILE A 31 2.90 5.60 -3.67
CA ILE A 31 1.67 5.64 -2.87
C ILE A 31 1.02 7.00 -3.08
N PHE A 32 -0.26 7.00 -3.40
CA PHE A 32 -1.02 8.20 -3.68
C PHE A 32 -2.47 8.06 -3.22
N GLU A 33 -3.06 9.18 -2.82
CA GLU A 33 -4.49 9.28 -2.53
C GLU A 33 -5.25 9.74 -3.76
N GLU A 34 -6.43 9.17 -3.94
CA GLU A 34 -7.44 9.60 -4.88
C GLU A 34 -8.66 10.04 -4.08
N THR A 35 -9.08 11.27 -4.32
CA THR A 35 -10.33 11.81 -3.77
C THR A 35 -11.32 11.99 -4.91
N HIS A 36 -12.51 11.42 -4.75
CA HIS A 36 -13.63 11.56 -5.68
C HIS A 36 -14.94 11.76 -4.92
N GLU A 37 -16.05 11.99 -5.61
CA GLU A 37 -17.36 12.27 -5.01
C GLU A 37 -17.89 11.18 -4.06
N TYR A 38 -17.42 9.95 -4.19
CA TYR A 38 -17.81 8.81 -3.34
C TYR A 38 -16.85 8.54 -2.17
N GLY A 39 -15.90 9.43 -1.92
CA GLY A 39 -14.94 9.33 -0.82
C GLY A 39 -13.48 9.29 -1.25
N GLU A 40 -12.62 8.92 -0.31
CA GLU A 40 -11.17 8.88 -0.44
C GLU A 40 -10.67 7.44 -0.43
N GLN A 41 -9.69 7.17 -1.29
CA GLN A 41 -9.03 5.90 -1.39
C GLN A 41 -7.52 6.11 -1.55
N ILE A 42 -6.72 5.27 -0.90
CA ILE A 42 -5.27 5.29 -1.05
C ILE A 42 -4.82 4.11 -1.89
N PHE A 43 -3.85 4.34 -2.76
CA PHE A 43 -3.33 3.36 -3.70
C PHE A 43 -1.83 3.20 -3.54
N ILE A 44 -1.37 1.98 -3.76
CA ILE A 44 0.02 1.64 -3.99
C ILE A 44 0.16 1.11 -5.41
N ALA A 45 1.18 1.57 -6.12
CA ALA A 45 1.47 1.17 -7.50
C ALA A 45 2.94 0.82 -7.65
N TYR A 46 3.20 -0.28 -8.35
CA TYR A 46 4.53 -0.76 -8.66
C TYR A 46 4.83 -0.59 -10.16
N PHE A 47 6.00 -0.03 -10.42
CA PHE A 47 6.47 0.29 -11.75
C PHE A 47 7.83 -0.33 -12.00
N GLU A 48 8.04 -0.78 -13.23
CA GLU A 48 9.35 -1.23 -13.69
C GLU A 48 9.74 -0.45 -14.93
N LYS A 49 11.01 -0.10 -15.04
CA LYS A 49 11.53 0.54 -16.23
C LYS A 49 11.92 -0.52 -17.26
N GLU A 50 11.29 -0.47 -18.43
CA GLU A 50 11.62 -1.32 -19.57
C GLU A 50 11.94 -0.45 -20.78
N ASN A 51 13.08 -0.67 -21.43
CA ASN A 51 13.47 0.05 -22.65
C ASN A 51 13.37 1.60 -22.50
N HIS A 52 13.74 2.12 -21.32
CA HIS A 52 13.66 3.53 -20.91
C HIS A 52 12.27 4.05 -20.50
N ASP A 53 11.21 3.27 -20.69
CA ASP A 53 9.85 3.64 -20.30
C ASP A 53 9.44 3.01 -18.96
N TRP A 54 8.75 3.78 -18.13
CA TRP A 54 8.09 3.23 -16.94
C TRP A 54 6.83 2.45 -17.34
N LYS A 55 6.76 1.19 -16.93
CA LYS A 55 5.61 0.32 -17.10
C LYS A 55 4.90 0.16 -15.77
N TRP A 56 3.59 0.42 -15.78
CA TRP A 56 2.73 0.10 -14.66
C TRP A 56 2.54 -1.42 -14.62
N ARG A 57 2.99 -2.05 -13.54
CA ARG A 57 2.88 -3.50 -13.38
C ARG A 57 1.67 -3.90 -12.58
N GLN A 58 1.53 -3.31 -11.39
CA GLN A 58 0.53 -3.72 -10.43
C GLN A 58 0.04 -2.51 -9.63
N THR A 59 -1.21 -2.55 -9.17
CA THR A 59 -1.72 -1.60 -8.20
C THR A 59 -2.70 -2.25 -7.25
N ARG A 60 -2.80 -1.70 -6.05
CA ARG A 60 -3.79 -2.09 -5.06
C ARG A 60 -4.31 -0.83 -4.38
N GLY A 61 -5.61 -0.79 -4.16
CA GLY A 61 -6.27 0.29 -3.44
C GLY A 61 -6.82 -0.19 -2.11
N ALA A 62 -6.91 0.71 -1.14
CA ALA A 62 -7.49 0.46 0.17
C ALA A 62 -8.27 1.68 0.66
N ARG A 63 -9.33 1.42 1.43
CA ARG A 63 -10.16 2.45 2.06
C ARG A 63 -9.91 2.51 3.56
N TRP A 64 -10.30 3.62 4.18
CA TRP A 64 -10.17 3.90 5.61
C TRP A 64 -11.44 3.53 6.40
N ASP A 65 -12.04 2.37 6.10
CA ASP A 65 -13.33 1.91 6.63
C ASP A 65 -13.22 0.79 7.67
N SER A 66 -12.00 0.51 8.14
CA SER A 66 -11.71 -0.44 9.24
C SER A 66 -10.48 0.03 10.03
N PRO A 67 -10.36 -0.34 11.33
CA PRO A 67 -9.18 -0.04 12.16
C PRO A 67 -7.86 -0.52 11.54
N ILE A 68 -7.92 -1.62 10.80
CA ILE A 68 -6.83 -2.12 9.97
C ILE A 68 -7.40 -2.89 8.78
N LYS A 69 -6.77 -2.75 7.62
CA LYS A 69 -6.97 -3.60 6.44
C LYS A 69 -5.64 -4.02 5.87
N TRP A 70 -5.70 -5.09 5.08
CA TRP A 70 -4.60 -5.44 4.22
C TRP A 70 -5.05 -6.30 3.06
N SER A 71 -4.29 -6.21 1.98
CA SER A 71 -4.37 -7.13 0.88
C SER A 71 -3.03 -7.23 0.15
N SER A 72 -2.91 -8.20 -0.74
CA SER A 72 -1.69 -8.43 -1.51
C SER A 72 -1.88 -8.24 -3.02
N MET A 73 -0.82 -7.82 -3.68
CA MET A 73 -0.69 -7.92 -5.13
C MET A 73 -0.44 -9.39 -5.52
N ASN A 74 -0.95 -9.81 -6.66
CA ASN A 74 -1.02 -11.23 -7.05
C ASN A 74 0.12 -11.71 -7.96
N GLN A 75 1.08 -10.84 -8.30
CA GLN A 75 2.28 -11.18 -9.06
C GLN A 75 3.52 -10.73 -8.31
N VAL A 76 4.68 -11.32 -8.66
CA VAL A 76 5.97 -10.90 -8.11
C VAL A 76 6.32 -9.49 -8.62
N PRO A 77 6.82 -8.59 -7.75
CA PRO A 77 7.00 -8.77 -6.30
C PRO A 77 5.67 -8.80 -5.54
N PHE A 78 5.52 -9.71 -4.58
CA PHE A 78 4.32 -9.78 -3.74
C PHE A 78 4.34 -8.62 -2.75
N ILE A 79 3.64 -7.55 -3.10
CA ILE A 79 3.49 -6.35 -2.29
C ILE A 79 2.23 -6.51 -1.45
N TYR A 80 2.41 -6.54 -0.14
CA TYR A 80 1.35 -6.50 0.87
C TYR A 80 1.19 -5.07 1.31
N SER A 81 -0.04 -4.60 1.45
CA SER A 81 -0.28 -3.22 1.82
C SER A 81 -1.65 -3.04 2.45
N GLY A 82 -1.82 -1.95 3.18
CA GLY A 82 -3.13 -1.61 3.70
C GLY A 82 -3.15 -0.37 4.58
N THR A 83 -4.32 -0.12 5.14
CA THR A 83 -4.63 1.05 5.96
C THR A 83 -4.61 0.69 7.44
N ILE A 84 -4.18 1.64 8.27
CA ILE A 84 -4.21 1.58 9.73
C ILE A 84 -4.85 2.86 10.23
N SER A 85 -5.97 2.72 10.95
CA SER A 85 -6.58 3.80 11.74
C SER A 85 -6.63 3.47 13.24
N ASP A 86 -6.28 2.24 13.65
CA ASP A 86 -6.04 1.90 15.05
C ASP A 86 -4.71 2.49 15.52
N PRO A 87 -4.69 3.46 16.45
CA PRO A 87 -3.44 4.07 16.92
C PRO A 87 -2.58 3.12 17.74
N SER A 88 -3.15 2.06 18.31
CA SER A 88 -2.40 1.09 19.14
C SER A 88 -1.48 0.17 18.34
N ILE A 89 -1.62 0.12 17.01
CA ILE A 89 -0.78 -0.70 16.14
C ILE A 89 0.56 0.01 15.94
N ALA A 90 1.63 -0.61 16.44
CA ALA A 90 2.99 -0.05 16.38
C ALA A 90 3.78 -0.61 15.20
N GLN A 91 3.63 -1.90 14.89
CA GLN A 91 4.38 -2.58 13.85
C GLN A 91 3.51 -3.60 13.10
N ILE A 92 3.88 -3.86 11.85
CA ILE A 92 3.28 -4.91 11.02
C ILE A 92 4.40 -5.76 10.43
N TYR A 93 4.17 -7.06 10.38
CA TYR A 93 5.08 -8.05 9.84
C TYR A 93 4.36 -8.90 8.79
N VAL A 94 5.05 -9.19 7.70
CA VAL A 94 4.59 -10.08 6.63
C VAL A 94 5.59 -11.22 6.49
N GLY A 95 5.25 -12.38 7.05
CA GLY A 95 6.25 -13.41 7.34
C GLY A 95 7.32 -12.84 8.27
N ASP A 96 8.57 -12.82 7.81
CA ASP A 96 9.72 -12.28 8.55
C ASP A 96 10.02 -10.81 8.21
N GLU A 97 9.31 -10.23 7.24
CA GLU A 97 9.56 -8.86 6.75
C GLU A 97 8.80 -7.84 7.58
N GLN A 98 9.51 -6.84 8.12
CA GLN A 98 8.88 -5.71 8.79
C GLN A 98 8.34 -4.72 7.75
N ALA A 99 7.07 -4.35 7.88
CA ALA A 99 6.44 -3.37 7.01
C ALA A 99 6.95 -1.95 7.27
N ALA A 100 7.06 -1.17 6.20
CA ALA A 100 7.13 0.27 6.28
C ALA A 100 5.75 0.83 6.64
N ILE A 101 5.69 1.78 7.57
CA ILE A 101 4.48 2.51 7.96
C ILE A 101 4.72 3.99 7.65
N ILE A 102 3.79 4.59 6.92
CA ILE A 102 3.81 5.97 6.45
C ILE A 102 2.63 6.69 7.07
N GLU A 103 2.88 7.81 7.74
CA GLU A 103 1.82 8.73 8.16
C GLU A 103 1.29 9.45 6.91
N VAL A 104 -0.02 9.37 6.69
CA VAL A 104 -0.69 10.02 5.56
C VAL A 104 -1.26 11.35 6.01
N GLU A 105 -2.08 11.30 7.06
CA GLU A 105 -2.59 12.44 7.81
C GLU A 105 -2.91 12.00 9.24
N GLU A 106 -3.30 12.93 10.12
CA GLU A 106 -3.52 12.65 11.54
C GLU A 106 -4.49 11.46 11.75
N GLY A 107 -3.95 10.35 12.26
CA GLY A 107 -4.72 9.15 12.55
C GLY A 107 -4.95 8.21 11.36
N LYS A 108 -4.41 8.52 10.18
CA LYS A 108 -4.39 7.65 9.00
C LYS A 108 -2.97 7.29 8.63
N ARG A 109 -2.65 6.00 8.74
CA ARG A 109 -1.35 5.43 8.40
C ARG A 109 -1.47 4.37 7.33
N PHE A 110 -0.62 4.43 6.33
CA PHE A 110 -0.56 3.41 5.27
C PHE A 110 0.67 2.56 5.47
N TRP A 111 0.58 1.26 5.21
CA TRP A 111 1.72 0.37 5.34
C TRP A 111 1.92 -0.47 4.09
N TYR A 112 3.17 -0.88 3.87
CA TYR A 112 3.49 -1.89 2.88
C TYR A 112 4.69 -2.74 3.29
N ALA A 113 4.74 -3.96 2.78
CA ALA A 113 5.88 -4.86 2.85
C ALA A 113 6.00 -5.62 1.54
N ILE A 114 7.22 -5.97 1.17
CA ILE A 114 7.49 -6.80 0.00
C ILE A 114 7.99 -8.14 0.49
N SER A 115 7.32 -9.22 0.09
CA SER A 115 7.71 -10.58 0.49
C SER A 115 8.09 -11.41 -0.73
N PRO A 116 9.12 -12.28 -0.63
CA PRO A 116 9.37 -13.30 -1.63
C PRO A 116 8.34 -14.45 -1.55
N VAL A 117 7.54 -14.50 -0.47
CA VAL A 117 6.59 -15.58 -0.20
C VAL A 117 5.18 -15.14 -0.56
N ARG A 118 4.53 -15.93 -1.41
CA ARG A 118 3.09 -15.80 -1.67
C ARG A 118 2.30 -16.25 -0.44
N ASP A 119 1.18 -15.59 -0.16
CA ASP A 119 0.26 -15.93 0.92
C ASP A 119 0.95 -15.93 2.31
N ALA A 120 1.89 -15.00 2.50
CA ALA A 120 2.61 -14.78 3.74
C ALA A 120 1.66 -14.30 4.85
N LYS A 121 1.89 -14.79 6.07
CA LYS A 121 1.07 -14.45 7.23
C LYS A 121 1.31 -13.00 7.65
N VAL A 122 0.24 -12.23 7.82
CA VAL A 122 0.31 -10.85 8.30
C VAL A 122 0.07 -10.81 9.81
N ASN A 123 1.01 -10.24 10.55
CA ASN A 123 0.93 -10.06 11.99
C ASN A 123 1.05 -8.58 12.36
N VAL A 124 0.27 -8.15 13.34
CA VAL A 124 0.32 -6.82 13.91
C VAL A 124 0.87 -6.90 15.32
N LEU A 125 1.74 -5.98 15.69
CA LEU A 125 2.19 -5.80 17.06
C LEU A 125 1.57 -4.51 17.59
N LYS A 126 0.77 -4.65 18.65
CA LYS A 126 0.26 -3.50 19.40
C LYS A 126 1.27 -3.07 20.47
N GLU A 127 1.10 -1.86 21.00
CA GLU A 127 1.93 -1.34 22.10
C GLU A 127 1.92 -2.24 23.36
N ASP A 128 0.90 -3.09 23.53
CA ASP A 128 0.82 -4.09 24.60
C ASP A 128 1.77 -5.29 24.42
N GLY A 129 2.50 -5.35 23.31
CA GLY A 129 3.57 -6.30 23.05
C GLY A 129 3.15 -7.67 22.54
N ASN A 130 1.85 -7.92 22.30
CA ASN A 130 1.39 -9.22 21.82
C ASN A 130 1.07 -9.22 20.32
N PRO A 131 1.81 -9.98 19.49
CA PRO A 131 1.53 -10.06 18.07
C PRO A 131 0.22 -10.81 17.81
N ARG A 132 -0.59 -10.30 16.87
CA ARG A 132 -1.84 -10.94 16.43
C ARG A 132 -1.85 -11.09 14.92
N SER A 133 -2.29 -12.24 14.44
CA SER A 133 -2.48 -12.47 13.01
C SER A 133 -3.81 -11.86 12.55
N ILE A 134 -3.81 -11.30 11.34
CA ILE A 134 -4.99 -10.69 10.74
C ILE A 134 -5.23 -11.28 9.35
N GLU A 135 -6.50 -11.36 8.96
CA GLU A 135 -6.95 -11.91 7.66
C GLU A 135 -7.09 -10.81 6.61
N GLU A 136 -6.95 -11.18 5.33
CA GLU A 136 -7.09 -10.27 4.19
C GLU A 136 -8.51 -9.66 4.15
N SER A 137 -8.63 -8.36 3.83
CA SER A 137 -9.91 -7.62 3.85
C SER A 137 -9.99 -6.45 2.87
#